data_AF-A0A1R1I5T6-F1
#
_entry.id   AF-A0A1R1I5T6-F1
#
_cell.length_a   1.000
_cell.length_b   1.000
_cell.length_c   1.000
_cell.angle_alpha   90.00
_cell.angle_beta   90.00
_cell.angle_gamma   90.00
#
_symmetry.space_group_name_H-M   'P 1'
#
loop_
_entity.id
_entity.type
_entity.pdbx_description
1 polymer ?
#
loop_
_entity_poly.entity_id
_entity_poly.type
_entity_poly.pdbx_seq_one_letter_code
_entity_poly.pdbx_strand_id
1 'polypeptide(L)'
;MAPFEEPLRCLAVSVVLDEAGEVDGIELEAFLNHVAGRHQWLSTSEWLFVEPPVEADGHVTVPVVMSEGRAVQAILNDLTNEPQRIIFDLPTTSAETRKWRWVAFQTAPNSQGQGRFPWEVAHA
;
A
#
# COMPACT_ATOMS: atom_id res chain seq x y z
N MET A 1 -25.57 6.61 -11.57
CA MET A 1 -24.92 5.59 -10.74
C MET A 1 -23.65 6.21 -10.19
N ALA A 2 -23.54 6.41 -8.87
CA ALA A 2 -22.29 6.89 -8.30
C ALA A 2 -21.19 5.84 -8.57
N PRO A 3 -19.95 6.23 -8.91
CA PRO A 3 -18.87 5.28 -9.06
C PRO A 3 -18.74 4.49 -7.74
N PHE A 4 -18.78 3.16 -7.83
CA PHE A 4 -18.55 2.28 -6.70
C PHE A 4 -17.08 2.42 -6.32
N GLU A 5 -16.80 3.05 -5.17
CA GLU A 5 -15.44 3.11 -4.63
C GLU A 5 -15.15 1.76 -3.99
N GLU A 6 -14.22 1.01 -4.57
CA GLU A 6 -13.82 -0.29 -4.04
C GLU A 6 -13.22 -0.11 -2.64
N PRO A 7 -13.63 -0.90 -1.65
CA PRO A 7 -13.06 -0.81 -0.31
C PRO A 7 -11.55 -1.05 -0.36
N LEU A 8 -10.81 -0.26 0.41
CA LEU A 8 -9.35 -0.37 0.48
C LEU A 8 -8.93 -0.96 1.83
N ARG A 9 -7.79 -1.64 1.79
CA ARG A 9 -7.08 -2.08 2.99
C ARG A 9 -5.67 -1.50 2.95
N CYS A 10 -5.20 -1.06 4.11
CA CYS A 10 -3.82 -0.66 4.31
C CYS A 10 -3.09 -1.76 5.07
N LEU A 11 -2.01 -2.25 4.48
CA LEU A 11 -1.12 -3.23 5.05
C LEU A 11 0.04 -2.54 5.77
N ALA A 12 0.47 -3.09 6.90
CA ALA A 12 1.78 -2.82 7.49
C ALA A 12 2.79 -3.80 6.91
N VAL A 13 3.68 -3.33 6.06
CA VAL A 13 4.69 -4.17 5.40
C VAL A 13 6.05 -3.90 6.01
N SER A 14 6.71 -4.93 6.54
CA SER A 14 8.06 -4.82 7.05
C SER A 14 9.05 -4.57 5.93
N VAL A 15 10.01 -3.69 6.17
CA VAL A 15 11.00 -3.25 5.18
C VAL A 15 12.41 -3.67 5.56
N VAL A 16 13.22 -3.88 4.53
CA VAL A 16 14.67 -3.93 4.66
C VAL A 16 15.20 -2.51 4.56
N LEU A 17 16.15 -2.17 5.42
CA LEU A 17 16.86 -0.90 5.36
C LEU A 17 18.18 -1.07 4.62
N ASP A 18 18.55 -0.06 3.84
CA ASP A 18 19.84 0.01 3.16
C ASP A 18 20.98 0.39 4.13
N GLU A 19 22.20 0.54 3.60
CA GLU A 19 23.38 0.92 4.40
C GLU A 19 23.27 2.34 5.00
N ALA A 20 22.40 3.20 4.47
CA ALA A 20 22.10 4.53 5.00
C ALA A 20 21.00 4.51 6.08
N GLY A 21 20.36 3.36 6.31
CA GLY A 21 19.23 3.22 7.22
C GLY A 21 17.90 3.67 6.62
N GLU A 22 17.86 3.88 5.30
CA GLU A 22 16.65 4.24 4.56
C GLU A 22 15.95 3.00 4.02
N VAL A 23 14.67 3.13 3.68
CA VAL A 23 13.90 2.01 3.09
C VAL A 23 14.51 1.61 1.74
N ASP A 24 14.87 0.34 1.59
CA ASP A 24 15.25 -0.20 0.29
C ASP A 24 14.00 -0.29 -0.61
N GLY A 25 13.81 0.75 -1.41
CA GLY A 25 12.65 0.85 -2.31
C GLY A 25 12.64 -0.19 -3.43
N ILE A 26 13.81 -0.67 -3.87
CA ILE A 26 13.90 -1.69 -4.94
C ILE A 26 13.43 -3.03 -4.39
N GLU A 27 13.89 -3.37 -3.20
CA GLU A 27 13.51 -4.59 -2.50
C GLU A 27 12.01 -4.59 -2.18
N LEU A 28 11.49 -3.48 -1.65
CA LEU A 28 10.07 -3.31 -1.37
C LEU A 28 9.21 -3.42 -2.63
N GLU A 29 9.60 -2.76 -3.73
CA GLU A 29 8.89 -2.84 -5.00
C GLU A 29 8.88 -4.28 -5.54
N ALA A 30 10.01 -4.99 -5.49
CA ALA A 30 10.11 -6.36 -5.95
C ALA A 30 9.16 -7.29 -5.17
N PHE A 31 9.14 -7.14 -3.84
CA PHE A 31 8.24 -7.88 -2.96
C PHE A 31 6.76 -7.59 -3.27
N LEU A 32 6.35 -6.32 -3.30
CA LEU A 32 4.95 -5.95 -3.53
C LEU A 32 4.46 -6.36 -4.92
N ASN A 33 5.32 -6.24 -5.94
CA ASN A 33 5.02 -6.71 -7.27
C ASN A 33 4.88 -8.24 -7.34
N HIS A 34 5.60 -8.98 -6.49
CA HIS A 34 5.48 -10.43 -6.39
C HIS A 34 4.16 -10.85 -5.71
N VAL A 35 3.81 -10.26 -4.56
CA VAL A 35 2.66 -10.70 -3.77
C VAL A 35 1.33 -10.10 -4.22
N ALA A 36 1.30 -8.84 -4.65
CA ALA A 36 0.08 -8.13 -5.04
C ALA A 36 -0.06 -7.94 -6.56
N GLY A 37 1.06 -7.95 -7.28
CA GLY A 37 1.13 -7.66 -8.71
C GLY A 37 1.45 -6.20 -9.01
N ARG A 38 1.99 -5.96 -10.22
CA ARG A 38 2.35 -4.61 -10.68
C ARG A 38 1.14 -3.69 -10.72
N HIS A 39 1.34 -2.46 -10.25
CA HIS A 39 0.32 -1.40 -10.22
C HIS A 39 -0.93 -1.75 -9.38
N GLN A 40 -0.85 -2.75 -8.49
CA GLN A 40 -1.96 -3.14 -7.60
C GLN A 40 -1.82 -2.60 -6.18
N TRP A 41 -0.85 -1.73 -5.95
CA TRP A 41 -0.51 -1.21 -4.63
C TRP A 41 0.00 0.22 -4.73
N LEU A 42 -0.09 0.97 -3.62
CA LEU A 42 0.49 2.29 -3.43
C LEU A 42 1.05 2.37 -2.01
N SER A 43 2.24 2.92 -1.83
CA SER A 43 2.86 3.11 -0.52
C SER A 43 3.23 4.56 -0.25
N THR A 44 3.46 4.88 1.01
CA THR A 44 4.11 6.12 1.47
C THR A 44 4.90 5.83 2.74
N SER A 45 5.77 6.75 3.16
CA SER A 45 6.49 6.65 4.43
C SER A 45 5.64 7.05 5.64
N GLU A 46 4.51 7.73 5.43
CA GLU A 46 3.67 8.27 6.50
C GLU A 46 2.38 7.46 6.71
N TRP A 47 2.06 7.14 7.96
CA TRP A 47 0.78 6.53 8.31
C TRP A 47 -0.37 7.53 8.19
N LEU A 48 -1.24 7.33 7.19
CA LEU A 48 -2.35 8.25 6.89
C LEU A 48 -3.61 8.00 7.75
N PHE A 49 -3.49 7.29 8.87
CA PHE A 49 -4.60 6.98 9.75
C PHE A 49 -4.91 8.13 10.72
N VAL A 50 -6.13 8.17 11.26
CA VAL A 50 -6.45 9.11 12.35
C VAL A 50 -5.70 8.72 13.62
N GLU A 51 -5.68 7.43 13.91
CA GLU A 51 -4.83 6.81 14.93
C GLU A 51 -3.90 5.83 14.21
N PRO A 52 -2.61 6.16 14.05
CA PRO A 52 -1.67 5.23 13.43
C PRO A 52 -1.59 3.96 14.27
N PRO A 53 -1.50 2.79 13.62
CA PRO A 53 -1.30 1.56 14.37
C PRO A 53 -0.02 1.68 15.20
N VAL A 54 -0.07 1.15 16.42
CA VAL A 54 1.12 1.00 17.26
C VAL A 54 2.15 0.22 16.44
N GLU A 55 3.39 0.71 16.38
CA GLU A 55 4.48 0.07 15.64
C GLU A 55 4.46 -1.45 15.89
N ALA A 56 4.45 -2.22 14.81
CA ALA A 56 4.55 -3.67 14.86
C ALA A 56 5.79 -4.04 15.68
N ASP A 57 5.62 -4.68 16.84
CA ASP A 57 6.66 -5.05 17.82
C ASP A 57 8.04 -5.29 17.18
N GLY A 58 8.91 -4.26 17.17
CA GLY A 58 10.30 -4.36 16.71
C GLY A 58 10.54 -4.37 15.19
N HIS A 59 9.52 -4.20 14.35
CA HIS A 59 9.64 -4.13 12.90
C HIS A 59 9.54 -2.69 12.39
N VAL A 60 10.48 -2.28 11.53
CA VAL A 60 10.30 -1.07 10.72
C VAL A 60 9.31 -1.41 9.60
N THR A 61 8.18 -0.71 9.54
CA THR A 61 7.11 -0.96 8.57
C THR A 61 6.71 0.28 7.82
N VAL A 62 6.29 0.10 6.57
CA VAL A 62 5.64 1.15 5.78
C VAL A 62 4.19 0.81 5.50
N PRO A 63 3.30 1.82 5.44
CA PRO A 63 1.92 1.63 5.02
C PRO A 63 1.82 1.41 3.50
N VAL A 64 1.07 0.37 3.12
CA VAL A 64 0.79 0.04 1.71
C VAL A 64 -0.71 -0.15 1.52
N VAL A 65 -1.33 0.67 0.67
CA VAL A 65 -2.76 0.57 0.34
C VAL A 65 -2.99 -0.17 -0.96
N MET A 66 -4.04 -0.99 -0.98
CA MET A 66 -4.55 -1.67 -2.16
C MET A 66 -6.05 -1.94 -2.03
N SER A 67 -6.69 -2.39 -3.11
CA SER A 67 -8.09 -2.83 -3.02
C SER A 67 -8.22 -4.07 -2.15
N GLU A 68 -9.36 -4.23 -1.49
CA GLU A 68 -9.58 -5.33 -0.53
C GLU A 68 -9.30 -6.71 -1.13
N GLY A 69 -9.75 -6.98 -2.35
CA GLY A 69 -9.47 -8.25 -3.03
C GLY A 69 -7.97 -8.49 -3.25
N ARG A 70 -7.20 -7.44 -3.54
CA ARG A 70 -5.74 -7.52 -3.70
C ARG A 70 -5.02 -7.67 -2.36
N ALA A 71 -5.50 -7.02 -1.31
CA ALA A 71 -4.95 -7.17 0.04
C ALA A 71 -5.05 -8.63 0.50
N VAL A 72 -6.21 -9.26 0.34
CA VAL A 72 -6.38 -10.67 0.69
C VAL A 72 -5.44 -11.57 -0.10
N GLN A 73 -5.29 -11.34 -1.42
CA GLN A 73 -4.35 -12.10 -2.24
C GLN A 73 -2.90 -11.91 -1.80
N ALA A 74 -2.49 -10.67 -1.52
CA ALA A 74 -1.14 -10.35 -1.06
C ALA A 74 -0.82 -11.04 0.26
N ILE A 75 -1.74 -11.01 1.23
CA ILE A 75 -1.61 -11.70 2.52
C ILE A 75 -1.44 -13.21 2.29
N LEU A 76 -2.31 -13.83 1.48
CA LEU A 76 -2.24 -15.26 1.21
C LEU A 76 -0.94 -15.67 0.52
N ASN A 77 -0.44 -14.85 -0.41
CA ASN A 77 0.84 -15.09 -1.08
C ASN A 77 2.01 -14.93 -0.09
N ASP A 78 1.97 -13.92 0.78
CA ASP A 78 3.03 -13.69 1.77
C ASP A 78 3.11 -14.78 2.83
N LEU A 79 2.00 -15.46 3.17
CA LEU A 79 2.02 -16.63 4.06
C LEU A 79 2.94 -17.76 3.54
N THR A 80 3.27 -17.76 2.25
CA THR A 80 4.21 -18.73 1.65
C THR A 80 5.66 -18.27 1.64
N ASN A 81 5.94 -17.03 2.06
CA ASN A 81 7.28 -16.46 2.17
C ASN A 81 7.90 -16.73 3.55
N GLU A 82 9.22 -16.88 3.57
CA GLU A 82 10.02 -16.90 4.79
C GLU A 82 11.17 -15.88 4.68
N PRO A 83 11.20 -14.81 5.51
CA PRO A 83 10.19 -14.44 6.50
C PRO A 83 8.93 -13.83 5.87
N GLN A 84 7.79 -13.95 6.57
CA GLN A 84 6.59 -13.17 6.28
C GLN A 84 6.85 -11.69 6.55
N ARG A 85 6.24 -10.82 5.74
CA ARG A 85 6.50 -9.37 5.78
C ARG A 85 5.26 -8.53 6.02
N ILE A 86 4.08 -9.03 5.68
CA ILE A 86 2.82 -8.35 5.98
C ILE A 86 2.49 -8.66 7.44
N ILE A 87 2.65 -7.67 8.32
CA ILE A 87 2.50 -7.88 9.76
C ILE A 87 1.04 -7.84 10.19
N PHE A 88 0.29 -6.86 9.68
CA PHE A 88 -1.14 -6.73 9.90
C PHE A 88 -1.76 -5.86 8.82
N ASP A 89 -3.09 -5.80 8.81
CA ASP A 89 -3.84 -4.98 7.89
C ASP A 89 -5.06 -4.33 8.54
N LEU A 90 -5.42 -3.15 8.03
CA LEU A 90 -6.52 -2.35 8.55
C LEU A 90 -7.41 -1.87 7.38
N PRO A 91 -8.75 -1.92 7.53
CA PRO A 91 -9.64 -1.25 6.59
C PRO A 91 -9.44 0.26 6.66
N THR A 92 -9.58 0.96 5.53
CA THR A 92 -9.55 2.43 5.54
C THR A 92 -10.96 3.01 5.70
N THR A 93 -11.08 4.08 6.49
CA THR A 93 -12.28 4.93 6.50
C THR A 93 -12.32 5.82 5.27
N SER A 94 -13.48 6.41 4.94
CA SER A 94 -13.58 7.35 3.81
C SER A 94 -12.64 8.56 3.92
N ALA A 95 -12.36 9.02 5.14
CA ALA A 95 -11.41 10.11 5.37
C ALA A 95 -9.97 9.71 5.05
N GLU A 96 -9.58 8.48 5.41
CA GLU A 96 -8.25 7.92 5.14
C GLU A 96 -8.09 7.59 3.66
N THR A 97 -9.11 7.00 3.02
CA THR A 97 -9.16 6.79 1.57
C THR A 97 -8.91 8.09 0.80
N ARG A 98 -9.48 9.21 1.26
CA ARG A 98 -9.25 10.52 0.64
C ARG A 98 -7.79 10.98 0.76
N LYS A 99 -7.13 10.73 1.90
CA LYS A 99 -5.70 11.03 2.07
C LYS A 99 -4.85 10.19 1.12
N TRP A 100 -5.15 8.89 0.99
CA TRP A 100 -4.50 8.00 0.03
C TRP A 100 -4.70 8.43 -1.42
N ARG A 101 -5.90 8.90 -1.77
CA ARG A 101 -6.20 9.48 -3.08
C ARG A 101 -5.33 10.71 -3.38
N TRP A 102 -5.06 11.52 -2.37
CA TRP A 102 -4.17 12.68 -2.49
C TRP A 102 -2.71 12.25 -2.68
N VAL A 103 -2.24 11.22 -1.97
CA VAL A 103 -0.91 10.62 -2.22
C VAL A 103 -0.82 10.10 -3.66
N ALA A 104 -1.82 9.37 -4.12
CA ALA A 104 -1.87 8.87 -5.50
C ALA A 104 -1.75 10.02 -6.53
N PHE A 105 -2.43 11.14 -6.28
CA PHE A 105 -2.32 12.35 -7.09
C PHE A 105 -0.90 12.93 -7.11
N GLN A 106 -0.19 12.93 -5.98
CA GLN A 106 1.20 13.42 -5.93
C GLN A 106 2.15 12.52 -6.71
N THR A 107 1.93 11.20 -6.67
CA THR A 107 2.79 10.24 -7.37
C THR A 107 2.57 10.23 -8.88
N ALA A 108 1.33 10.36 -9.34
CA ALA A 108 0.98 10.28 -10.75
C ALA A 108 -0.33 11.06 -11.04
N PRO A 109 -0.26 12.40 -11.19
CA PRO A 109 -1.44 13.19 -11.48
C PRO A 109 -1.95 12.85 -12.89
N ASN A 110 -3.26 12.63 -13.03
CA ASN A 110 -3.84 12.44 -14.36
C ASN A 110 -4.01 13.78 -15.09
N SER A 111 -4.25 13.73 -16.41
CA SER A 111 -4.43 14.92 -17.27
C SER A 111 -5.64 15.80 -16.88
N GLN A 112 -6.54 15.29 -16.03
CA GLN A 112 -7.70 16.00 -15.51
C GLN A 112 -7.48 16.57 -14.10
N GLY A 113 -6.26 16.43 -13.54
CA GLY A 113 -5.94 16.91 -12.20
C GLY A 113 -6.58 16.10 -11.06
N GLN A 114 -7.02 14.87 -11.31
CA GLN A 114 -7.62 13.99 -10.32
C GLN A 114 -6.64 12.89 -9.88
N GLY A 115 -6.62 12.59 -8.58
CA GLY A 115 -5.90 11.42 -8.04
C GLY A 115 -6.60 10.13 -8.43
N ARG A 116 -5.91 9.27 -9.15
CA ARG A 116 -6.33 7.88 -9.42
C ARG A 116 -5.34 6.94 -8.77
N PHE A 117 -5.84 5.87 -8.16
CA PHE A 117 -4.97 4.82 -7.69
C PHE A 117 -4.28 4.13 -8.86
N PRO A 118 -3.11 3.51 -8.65
CA PRO A 118 -2.40 2.80 -9.70
C PRO A 118 -3.28 1.80 -10.45
N TRP A 119 -4.13 1.02 -9.77
CA TRP A 119 -4.99 0.01 -10.40
C TRP A 119 -6.20 0.58 -11.16
N GLU A 120 -6.51 1.88 -11.02
CA GLU A 120 -7.59 2.54 -11.76
C GLU A 120 -7.14 3.12 -13.11
N VAL A 121 -5.84 3.04 -13.39
CA VAL A 121 -5.23 3.48 -14.64
C VAL A 121 -5.12 2.28 -15.58
N ALA A 122 -5.44 2.49 -16.86
CA ALA A 122 -5.19 1.48 -17.88
C ALA A 122 -3.67 1.41 -18.14
N HIS A 123 -3.07 0.26 -17.85
CA HIS A 123 -1.66 -0.03 -18.13
C HIS A 123 -1.54 -0.73 -19.49
N ALA A 124 -0.50 -0.39 -20.25
CA ALA A 124 -0.23 -0.93 -21.60
C ALA A 124 0.59 -2.22 -21.56
#